data_AF-A0A7V2L9Y8-F1
#
_entry.id   AF-A0A7V2L9Y8-F1
#
_cell.length_a   1.000
_cell.length_b   1.000
_cell.length_c   1.000
_cell.angle_alpha   90.00
_cell.angle_beta   90.00
_cell.angle_gamma   90.00
#
_symmetry.space_group_name_H-M   'P 1'
#
loop_
_entity.id
_entity.type
_entity.pdbx_description
1 polymer ?
#
loop_
_entity_poly.entity_id
_entity_poly.type
_entity_poly.pdbx_seq_one_letter_code
_entity_poly.pdbx_strand_id
1 'polypeptide(L)'
;MYFTPPRALGLLIGGILLAILLALIIVSVVQLTTATISAWLILWVTLPLVSVPLALLVLYRLYNLLTARYRLDRDGFYLTWGLITEQISLAEVTVMRSADELAPNLRPARGLWWPGYVYGGREIDGEGLVEFFATTGPQGLMVLSAGERLLAISPPDLEAFQQAFVDATRLGSLEPIPTLSLRPEFVLSDLWNDRLAQVLVLIGLALPLTLLGYLALRVPSLPIRVPFGFDTVGVPSPMAPPGRLLLLPMIGGLCWIADFAVGAWLYRQVKERPLAYAMWGCAIVVGGLFWGATLQLLESV
;
A
#
# COMPACT_ATOMS: atom_id res chain seq x y z
N MET A 1 15.66 22.82 14.69
CA MET A 1 16.27 21.53 15.09
C MET A 1 15.66 20.37 14.32
N TYR A 2 16.44 19.32 14.04
CA TYR A 2 15.98 18.11 13.35
C TYR A 2 15.85 16.96 14.35
N PHE A 3 14.70 16.30 14.36
CA PHE A 3 14.46 15.11 15.17
C PHE A 3 14.07 13.95 14.24
N THR A 4 14.77 12.82 14.36
CA THR A 4 14.46 11.60 13.60
C THR A 4 13.82 10.57 14.52
N PRO A 5 12.63 10.05 14.19
CA PRO A 5 11.97 9.04 15.01
C PRO A 5 12.79 7.73 15.09
N PRO A 6 12.67 6.95 16.18
CA PRO A 6 13.25 5.62 16.28
C PRO A 6 12.60 4.67 15.26
N ARG A 7 13.32 4.37 14.18
CA ARG A 7 12.84 3.56 13.04
C ARG A 7 13.27 2.08 13.06
N ALA A 8 14.22 1.70 13.92
CA ALA A 8 14.87 0.39 13.87
C ALA A 8 13.88 -0.78 14.03
N LEU A 9 12.99 -0.70 15.01
CA LEU A 9 12.01 -1.76 15.29
C LEU A 9 10.97 -1.88 14.16
N GLY A 10 10.46 -0.75 13.67
CA GLY A 10 9.51 -0.71 12.56
C GLY A 10 10.09 -1.21 11.24
N LEU A 11 11.36 -0.91 10.97
CA LEU A 11 12.09 -1.44 9.81
C LEU A 11 12.39 -2.93 9.94
N LEU A 12 12.73 -3.41 11.15
CA LEU A 12 13.01 -4.83 11.39
C LEU A 12 11.74 -5.66 11.19
N ILE A 13 10.62 -5.30 11.83
CA ILE A 13 9.36 -6.03 11.70
C ILE A 13 8.85 -5.97 10.26
N GLY A 14 8.84 -4.78 9.65
CA GLY A 14 8.41 -4.63 8.26
C GLY A 14 9.33 -5.39 7.28
N GLY A 15 10.64 -5.43 7.55
CA GLY A 15 11.61 -6.19 6.76
C GLY A 15 11.41 -7.71 6.87
N ILE A 16 11.16 -8.24 8.07
CA ILE A 16 10.82 -9.66 8.27
C ILE A 16 9.53 -10.00 7.55
N LEU A 17 8.49 -9.17 7.70
CA LEU A 17 7.21 -9.38 7.03
C LEU A 17 7.35 -9.39 5.50
N LEU A 18 8.14 -8.46 4.96
CA LEU A 18 8.45 -8.42 3.53
C LEU A 18 9.20 -9.68 3.08
N ALA A 19 10.19 -10.14 3.85
CA ALA A 19 10.95 -11.35 3.55
C ALA A 19 10.04 -12.60 3.53
N ILE A 20 9.11 -12.73 4.48
CA ILE A 20 8.13 -13.81 4.52
C ILE A 20 7.23 -13.77 3.28
N LEU A 21 6.70 -12.60 2.91
CA LEU A 21 5.84 -12.46 1.73
C LEU A 21 6.58 -12.80 0.43
N LEU A 22 7.82 -12.36 0.28
CA LEU A 22 8.66 -12.71 -0.87
C LEU A 22 8.97 -14.21 -0.92
N ALA A 23 9.27 -14.82 0.23
CA ALA A 23 9.49 -16.26 0.31
C ALA A 23 8.23 -17.05 -0.10
N LEU A 24 7.03 -16.63 0.35
CA LEU A 24 5.76 -17.24 -0.05
C LEU A 24 5.54 -17.14 -1.58
N ILE A 25 5.85 -15.99 -2.18
CA ILE A 25 5.75 -15.81 -3.64
C ILE A 25 6.71 -16.77 -4.36
N ILE A 26 7.98 -16.80 -3.96
CA ILE A 26 9.01 -17.65 -4.59
C ILE A 26 8.63 -19.13 -4.47
N VAL A 27 8.27 -19.58 -3.26
CA VAL A 27 7.86 -20.96 -3.01
C VAL A 27 6.64 -21.32 -3.86
N SER A 28 5.65 -20.44 -3.94
CA SER A 28 4.45 -20.68 -4.75
C SER A 28 4.77 -20.86 -6.23
N VAL A 29 5.60 -19.98 -6.80
CA VAL A 29 6.01 -20.03 -8.20
C VAL A 29 6.82 -21.30 -8.48
N VAL A 30 7.75 -21.67 -7.59
CA VAL A 30 8.53 -22.91 -7.72
C VAL A 30 7.59 -24.13 -7.69
N GLN A 31 6.66 -24.19 -6.74
CA GLN A 31 5.70 -25.29 -6.63
C GLN A 31 4.78 -25.38 -7.85
N LEU A 32 4.39 -24.25 -8.45
CA LEU A 32 3.63 -24.21 -9.69
C LEU A 32 4.36 -24.86 -10.89
N THR A 33 5.69 -24.84 -10.90
CA THR A 33 6.47 -25.47 -11.98
C THR A 33 6.64 -26.99 -11.84
N THR A 34 6.46 -27.52 -10.62
CA THR A 34 6.71 -28.93 -10.30
C THR A 34 5.44 -29.70 -9.90
N ALA A 35 4.35 -29.00 -9.58
CA ALA A 35 3.14 -29.59 -9.02
C ALA A 35 2.41 -30.50 -10.02
N THR A 36 2.03 -31.68 -9.54
CA THR A 36 1.03 -32.54 -10.17
C THR A 36 -0.37 -31.93 -9.99
N ILE A 37 -1.29 -32.28 -10.90
CA ILE A 37 -2.67 -31.79 -10.87
C ILE A 37 -3.30 -32.15 -9.51
N SER A 38 -3.56 -31.14 -8.68
CA SER A 38 -4.08 -31.28 -7.33
C SER A 38 -4.85 -30.02 -6.92
N ALA A 39 -5.71 -30.12 -5.90
CA ALA A 39 -6.44 -28.95 -5.38
C ALA A 39 -5.50 -27.85 -4.84
N TRP A 40 -4.27 -28.20 -4.45
CA TRP A 40 -3.24 -27.26 -3.99
C TRP A 40 -2.74 -26.31 -5.07
N LEU A 41 -2.95 -26.61 -6.35
CA LEU A 41 -2.58 -25.69 -7.43
C LEU A 41 -3.30 -24.35 -7.34
N ILE A 42 -4.57 -24.34 -6.89
CA ILE A 42 -5.32 -23.10 -6.67
C ILE A 42 -4.69 -22.28 -5.56
N LEU A 43 -4.24 -22.92 -4.48
CA LEU A 43 -3.55 -22.25 -3.38
C LEU A 43 -2.25 -21.60 -3.88
N TRP A 44 -1.44 -22.32 -4.66
CA TRP A 44 -0.19 -21.79 -5.21
C TRP A 44 -0.38 -20.65 -6.21
N VAL A 45 -1.53 -20.56 -6.88
CA VAL A 45 -1.85 -19.42 -7.77
C VAL A 45 -2.39 -18.22 -7.00
N THR A 46 -3.24 -18.47 -6.01
CA THR A 46 -3.86 -17.40 -5.22
C THR A 46 -2.87 -16.76 -4.25
N LEU A 47 -1.89 -17.52 -3.74
CA LEU A 47 -0.93 -17.03 -2.76
C LEU A 47 -0.07 -15.87 -3.29
N PRO A 48 0.50 -15.89 -4.51
CA PRO A 48 1.16 -14.73 -5.11
C PRO A 48 0.22 -13.52 -5.32
N LEU A 49 -1.02 -13.76 -5.76
CA LEU A 49 -1.99 -12.69 -6.03
C LEU A 49 -2.37 -11.92 -4.77
N VAL A 50 -2.34 -12.56 -3.60
CA VAL A 50 -2.57 -11.91 -2.30
C VAL A 50 -1.27 -11.37 -1.70
N SER A 51 -0.16 -12.10 -1.85
CA SER A 51 1.11 -11.74 -1.22
C SER A 51 1.76 -10.52 -1.87
N VAL A 52 1.62 -10.34 -3.19
CA VAL A 52 2.21 -9.19 -3.91
C VAL A 52 1.58 -7.85 -3.47
N PRO A 53 0.25 -7.67 -3.44
CA PRO A 53 -0.36 -6.44 -2.92
C PRO A 53 0.02 -6.15 -1.47
N LEU A 54 0.08 -7.19 -0.63
CA LEU A 54 0.54 -7.04 0.75
C LEU A 54 2.01 -6.61 0.83
N ALA A 55 2.88 -7.18 -0.01
CA ALA A 55 4.29 -6.81 -0.06
C ALA A 55 4.48 -5.36 -0.52
N LEU A 56 3.72 -4.91 -1.53
CA LEU A 56 3.70 -3.52 -1.98
C LEU A 56 3.23 -2.57 -0.87
N LEU A 57 2.19 -2.94 -0.11
CA LEU A 57 1.71 -2.17 1.03
C LEU A 57 2.78 -2.07 2.13
N VAL A 58 3.47 -3.17 2.43
CA VAL A 58 4.57 -3.19 3.42
C VAL A 58 5.72 -2.32 2.94
N LEU A 59 6.12 -2.44 1.67
CA LEU A 59 7.18 -1.64 1.07
C LEU A 59 6.86 -0.14 1.09
N TYR A 60 5.62 0.24 0.77
CA TYR A 60 5.15 1.62 0.85
C TYR A 60 5.25 2.17 2.28
N ARG A 61 4.91 1.37 3.30
CA ARG A 61 5.05 1.77 4.71
C ARG A 61 6.49 1.86 5.17
N LEU A 62 7.34 0.94 4.73
CA LEU A 62 8.78 1.01 4.96
C LEU A 62 9.38 2.28 4.33
N TYR A 63 8.95 2.64 3.12
CA TYR A 63 9.33 3.89 2.48
C TYR A 63 8.90 5.11 3.31
N ASN A 64 7.67 5.13 3.83
CA ASN A 64 7.19 6.19 4.72
C ASN A 64 8.03 6.30 6.00
N LEU A 65 8.43 5.18 6.60
CA LEU A 65 9.34 5.14 7.76
C LEU A 65 10.74 5.66 7.45
N LEU A 66 11.29 5.30 6.28
CA LEU A 66 12.64 5.72 5.88
C LEU A 66 12.73 7.21 5.63
N THR A 67 11.63 7.81 5.18
CA THR A 67 11.51 9.24 4.87
C THR A 67 10.93 10.07 6.02
N ALA A 68 10.49 9.43 7.12
CA ALA A 68 9.96 10.08 8.30
C ALA A 68 10.99 11.04 8.92
N ARG A 69 10.67 12.35 8.92
CA ARG A 69 11.52 13.41 9.47
C ARG A 69 10.65 14.44 10.18
N TYR A 70 11.07 14.84 11.38
CA TYR A 70 10.52 16.00 12.07
C TYR A 70 11.53 17.13 12.01
N ARG A 71 11.10 18.30 11.53
CA ARG A 71 11.88 19.53 11.59
C ARG A 71 11.09 20.55 12.37
N LEU A 72 11.65 20.99 13.49
CA LEU A 72 11.13 22.10 14.28
C LEU A 72 11.93 23.35 13.91
N ASP A 73 11.27 24.38 13.39
CA ASP A 73 11.89 25.67 13.09
C ASP A 73 11.26 26.78 13.93
N ARG A 74 11.83 27.99 13.96
CA ARG A 74 11.28 29.11 14.75
C ARG A 74 9.87 29.53 14.29
N ASP A 75 9.57 29.29 13.02
CA ASP A 75 8.35 29.78 12.37
C ASP A 75 7.29 28.66 12.19
N GLY A 76 7.63 27.39 12.45
CA GLY A 76 6.70 26.27 12.26
C GLY A 76 7.29 24.88 12.51
N PHE A 77 6.40 23.91 12.73
CA PHE A 77 6.71 22.49 12.79
C PHE A 77 6.42 21.83 11.43
N TYR A 78 7.43 21.17 10.88
CA TYR A 78 7.38 20.47 9.60
C TYR A 78 7.48 18.97 9.85
N LEU A 79 6.44 18.25 9.43
CA LEU A 79 6.35 16.81 9.47
C LEU A 79 6.44 16.28 8.04
N THR A 80 7.47 15.49 7.75
CA THR A 80 7.54 14.73 6.50
C THR A 80 7.35 13.25 6.81
N TRP A 81 6.36 12.61 6.18
CA TRP A 81 6.06 11.19 6.36
C TRP A 81 5.76 10.55 5.01
N GLY A 82 6.76 9.99 4.34
CA GLY A 82 6.59 9.49 2.98
C GLY A 82 6.32 10.63 2.00
N LEU A 83 5.12 10.57 1.42
CA LEU A 83 4.62 11.56 0.47
C LEU A 83 3.69 12.59 1.13
N ILE A 84 3.55 12.55 2.46
CA ILE A 84 2.78 13.49 3.25
C ILE A 84 3.74 14.54 3.78
N THR A 85 3.43 15.81 3.57
CA THR A 85 4.13 16.92 4.22
C THR A 85 3.11 17.79 4.92
N GLU A 86 3.22 17.87 6.24
CA GLU A 86 2.41 18.78 7.04
C GLU A 86 3.28 19.90 7.58
N GLN A 87 2.80 21.13 7.41
CA GLN A 87 3.39 22.33 7.94
C GLN A 87 2.40 22.97 8.89
N ILE A 88 2.76 22.97 10.17
CA ILE A 88 1.94 23.50 11.25
C ILE A 88 2.61 24.76 11.78
N SER A 89 1.88 25.85 11.81
CA SER A 89 2.36 27.12 12.38
C SER A 89 2.47 26.99 13.89
N LEU A 90 3.60 27.42 14.47
CA LEU A 90 3.77 27.42 15.93
C LEU A 90 2.77 28.34 16.63
N ALA A 91 2.21 29.33 15.92
CA ALA A 91 1.18 30.22 16.45
C ALA A 91 -0.18 29.53 16.73
N GLU A 92 -0.46 28.40 16.07
CA GLU A 92 -1.68 27.61 16.27
C GLU A 92 -1.50 26.47 17.28
N VAL A 93 -0.25 26.20 17.69
CA VAL A 93 0.05 25.11 18.64
C VAL A 93 -0.29 25.57 20.05
N THR A 94 -1.47 25.17 20.53
CA THR A 94 -2.04 25.77 21.75
C THR A 94 -1.69 24.98 23.01
N VAL A 95 -1.59 23.65 22.93
CA VAL A 95 -1.29 22.79 24.08
C VAL A 95 -0.49 21.56 23.65
N MET A 96 0.56 21.25 24.42
CA MET A 96 1.31 20.00 24.33
C MET A 96 0.90 19.14 25.53
N ARG A 97 0.19 18.03 25.29
CA ARG A 97 -0.22 17.09 26.35
C ARG A 97 0.42 15.73 26.13
N SER A 98 0.69 15.03 27.22
CA SER A 98 1.05 13.61 27.12
C SER A 98 -0.15 12.82 26.60
N ALA A 99 0.06 11.85 25.72
CA ALA A 99 -1.05 11.03 25.21
C ALA A 99 -1.78 10.26 26.33
N ASP A 100 -1.09 9.94 27.42
CA ASP A 100 -1.68 9.30 28.59
C ASP A 100 -2.63 10.23 29.38
N GLU A 101 -2.47 11.55 29.27
CA GLU A 101 -3.39 12.54 29.86
C GLU A 101 -4.68 12.69 29.05
N LEU A 102 -4.62 12.43 27.73
CA LEU A 102 -5.77 12.55 26.84
C LEU A 102 -6.68 11.31 26.87
N ALA A 103 -6.10 10.11 26.77
CA ALA A 103 -6.80 8.87 27.09
C ALA A 103 -5.80 7.73 27.38
N PRO A 104 -6.07 6.88 28.39
CA PRO A 104 -5.24 5.71 28.64
C PRO A 104 -5.24 4.78 27.41
N ASN A 105 -4.05 4.38 26.95
CA ASN A 105 -3.84 3.58 25.75
C ASN A 105 -4.38 4.23 24.45
N LEU A 106 -4.04 5.50 24.19
CA LEU A 106 -4.31 6.15 22.90
C LEU A 106 -3.69 5.33 21.76
N ARG A 107 -4.55 4.66 20.98
CA ARG A 107 -4.20 3.89 19.78
C ARG A 107 -5.11 4.31 18.63
N PRO A 108 -4.60 4.33 17.38
CA PRO A 108 -5.44 4.61 16.21
C PRO A 108 -6.58 3.58 16.13
N ALA A 109 -7.80 4.06 15.88
CA ALA A 109 -9.00 3.22 15.85
C ALA A 109 -9.07 2.35 14.60
N ARG A 110 -8.47 2.80 13.49
CA ARG A 110 -8.47 2.13 12.19
C ARG A 110 -7.10 2.25 11.53
N GLY A 111 -6.64 1.14 10.95
CA GLY A 111 -5.37 1.05 10.23
C GLY A 111 -4.61 -0.22 10.59
N LEU A 112 -3.85 -0.76 9.64
CA LEU A 112 -2.93 -1.86 9.90
C LEU A 112 -1.69 -1.28 10.61
N TRP A 113 -1.61 -1.34 11.93
CA TRP A 113 -0.45 -0.85 12.70
C TRP A 113 0.45 -2.02 13.10
N TRP A 114 1.76 -1.78 13.15
CA TRP A 114 2.71 -2.73 13.73
C TRP A 114 3.65 -2.00 14.68
N PRO A 115 4.27 -2.69 15.66
CA PRO A 115 5.21 -2.06 16.57
C PRO A 115 6.32 -1.36 15.76
N GLY A 116 6.53 -0.06 15.96
CA GLY A 116 7.44 0.72 15.12
C GLY A 116 6.77 1.55 14.01
N TYR A 117 5.47 1.38 13.74
CA TYR A 117 4.69 2.14 12.75
C TYR A 117 3.24 2.35 13.22
N VAL A 118 2.97 3.55 13.73
CA VAL A 118 1.65 3.98 14.19
C VAL A 118 1.22 5.17 13.34
N TYR A 119 0.48 4.87 12.27
CA TYR A 119 -0.14 5.86 11.39
C TYR A 119 -1.64 5.58 11.29
N GLY A 120 -2.46 6.60 11.55
CA GLY A 120 -3.92 6.50 11.48
C GLY A 120 -4.61 7.67 12.15
N GLY A 121 -5.94 7.67 12.13
CA GLY A 121 -6.77 8.65 12.82
C GLY A 121 -7.65 7.99 13.89
N ARG A 122 -7.93 8.71 14.96
CA ARG A 122 -8.97 8.39 15.93
C ARG A 122 -9.68 9.66 16.33
N GLU A 123 -10.98 9.69 16.11
CA GLU A 123 -11.84 10.72 16.69
C GLU A 123 -12.06 10.39 18.17
N ILE A 124 -11.86 11.39 19.02
CA ILE A 124 -12.11 11.30 20.46
C ILE A 124 -13.30 12.19 20.76
N ASP A 125 -14.33 11.59 21.38
CA ASP A 125 -15.55 12.29 21.78
C ASP A 125 -15.19 13.51 22.66
N GLY A 126 -15.48 14.71 22.14
CA GLY A 126 -15.26 15.97 22.85
C GLY A 126 -13.90 16.66 22.62
N GLU A 127 -12.91 15.99 22.01
CA GLU A 127 -11.56 16.56 21.78
C GLU A 127 -11.19 16.68 20.29
N GLY A 128 -11.91 16.00 19.40
CA GLY A 128 -11.73 16.09 17.94
C GLY A 128 -10.90 14.95 17.33
N LEU A 129 -10.45 15.14 16.09
CA LEU A 129 -9.71 14.11 15.34
C LEU A 129 -8.23 14.10 15.73
N VAL A 130 -7.77 13.00 16.35
CA VAL A 130 -6.35 12.73 16.63
C VAL A 130 -5.73 11.93 15.50
N GLU A 131 -4.72 12.50 14.86
CA GLU A 131 -3.93 11.83 13.83
C GLU A 131 -2.57 11.42 14.37
N PHE A 132 -2.25 10.15 14.20
CA PHE A 132 -1.02 9.55 14.70
C PHE A 132 0.04 9.54 13.60
N PHE A 133 1.19 10.11 13.92
CA PHE A 133 2.42 10.07 13.15
C PHE A 133 3.55 9.64 14.09
N ALA A 134 3.50 8.40 14.54
CA ALA A 134 4.38 7.90 15.58
C ALA A 134 5.04 6.57 15.21
N THR A 135 6.24 6.36 15.73
CA THR A 135 6.97 5.10 15.61
C THR A 135 7.00 4.31 16.92
N THR A 136 6.58 4.90 18.03
CA THR A 136 6.62 4.28 19.36
C THR A 136 5.20 4.00 19.86
N GLY A 137 5.06 3.08 20.82
CA GLY A 137 3.80 2.80 21.50
C GLY A 137 3.32 3.96 22.40
N PRO A 138 2.19 3.77 23.12
CA PRO A 138 1.48 4.84 23.84
C PRO A 138 2.35 5.65 24.82
N GLN A 139 3.31 5.00 25.47
CA GLN A 139 4.15 5.55 26.54
C GLN A 139 5.16 6.62 26.10
N GLY A 140 5.27 6.89 24.80
CA GLY A 140 6.19 7.89 24.23
C GLY A 140 5.53 8.80 23.20
N LEU A 141 4.21 8.97 23.30
CA LEU A 141 3.41 9.82 22.42
C LEU A 141 3.19 11.19 23.06
N MET A 142 3.47 12.25 22.30
CA MET A 142 3.04 13.62 22.60
C MET A 142 1.98 14.04 21.61
N VAL A 143 0.90 14.63 22.13
CA VAL A 143 -0.17 15.20 21.31
C VAL A 143 0.04 16.69 21.19
N LEU A 144 0.20 17.17 19.96
CA LEU A 144 0.23 18.57 19.59
C LEU A 144 -1.15 18.99 19.13
N SER A 145 -1.76 19.97 19.79
CA SER A 145 -3.00 20.58 19.30
C SER A 145 -2.68 21.70 18.32
N ALA A 146 -3.10 21.56 17.06
CA ALA A 146 -2.96 22.54 16.00
C ALA A 146 -4.36 22.94 15.51
N GLY A 147 -4.90 24.05 16.04
CA GLY A 147 -6.27 24.48 15.75
C GLY A 147 -7.31 23.41 16.15
N GLU A 148 -8.15 22.97 15.21
CA GLU A 148 -9.17 21.92 15.42
C GLU A 148 -8.62 20.48 15.31
N ARG A 149 -7.32 20.30 15.05
CA ARG A 149 -6.70 18.98 14.85
C ARG A 149 -5.71 18.65 15.96
N LEU A 150 -5.70 17.38 16.36
CA LEU A 150 -4.75 16.83 17.34
C LEU A 150 -3.76 15.92 16.63
N LEU A 151 -2.46 16.11 16.84
CA LEU A 151 -1.40 15.35 16.18
C LEU A 151 -0.55 14.62 17.20
N ALA A 152 -0.64 13.29 17.20
CA ALA A 152 0.17 12.44 18.06
C ALA A 152 1.51 12.11 17.38
N ILE A 153 2.59 12.70 17.86
CA ILE A 153 3.97 12.46 17.41
C ILE A 153 4.76 11.69 18.48
N SER A 154 5.80 10.97 18.05
CA SER A 154 6.74 10.34 18.97
C SER A 154 8.16 10.86 18.72
N PRO A 155 8.56 11.97 19.35
CA PRO A 155 9.94 12.44 19.28
C PRO A 155 10.88 11.46 20.01
N PRO A 156 12.13 11.34 19.55
CA PRO A 156 13.13 10.44 20.16
C PRO A 156 13.53 10.85 21.59
N ASP A 157 13.45 12.14 21.91
CA ASP A 157 13.72 12.70 23.24
C ASP A 157 12.61 13.69 23.57
N LEU A 158 11.79 13.33 24.56
CA LEU A 158 10.63 14.11 24.98
C LEU A 158 11.04 15.45 25.58
N GLU A 159 12.06 15.43 26.44
CA GLU A 159 12.50 16.60 27.20
C GLU A 159 13.23 17.59 26.30
N ALA A 160 14.10 17.11 25.41
CA ALA A 160 14.78 17.96 24.45
C ALA A 160 13.80 18.60 23.45
N PHE A 161 12.75 17.89 23.05
CA PHE A 161 11.71 18.43 22.18
C PHE A 161 10.89 19.52 22.89
N GLN A 162 10.50 19.29 24.15
CA GLN A 162 9.79 20.28 24.96
C GLN A 162 10.63 21.54 25.19
N GLN A 163 11.91 21.40 25.53
CA GLN A 163 12.82 22.54 25.69
C GLN A 163 12.98 23.32 24.39
N ALA A 164 13.22 22.64 23.27
CA ALA A 164 13.32 23.28 21.96
C ALA A 164 12.03 24.01 21.55
N PHE A 165 10.85 23.50 21.95
CA PHE A 165 9.57 24.16 21.72
C PHE A 165 9.41 25.43 22.57
N VAL A 166 9.75 25.36 23.87
CA VAL A 166 9.73 26.54 24.75
C VAL A 166 10.69 27.61 24.25
N ASP A 167 11.89 27.23 23.81
CA ASP A 167 12.88 28.14 23.25
C ASP A 167 12.40 28.78 21.94
N ALA A 168 11.81 27.99 21.04
CA ALA A 168 11.23 28.50 19.79
C ALA A 168 10.06 29.46 20.04
N THR A 169 9.21 29.16 21.03
CA THR A 169 8.08 30.02 21.42
C THR A 169 8.56 31.33 22.05
N ARG A 170 9.61 31.28 22.87
CA ARG A 170 10.23 32.47 23.50
C ARG A 170 10.85 33.42 22.49
N LEU A 171 11.38 32.89 21.38
CA LEU A 171 11.97 33.71 20.31
C LEU A 171 10.92 34.51 19.53
N GLY A 172 9.64 34.11 19.60
CA GLY A 172 8.53 34.74 18.88
C GLY A 172 8.57 34.48 17.37
N SER A 173 7.40 34.35 16.77
CA SER A 173 7.27 34.25 15.31
C SER A 173 7.45 35.63 14.69
N LEU A 174 8.36 35.76 13.72
CA LEU A 174 8.59 37.03 13.01
C LEU A 174 7.55 37.28 11.90
N GLU A 175 6.93 36.20 11.39
CA GLU A 175 5.80 36.21 10.44
C GLU A 175 4.97 34.93 10.67
N PRO A 176 3.65 35.03 10.90
CA PRO A 176 2.80 33.85 11.00
C PRO A 176 2.73 33.15 9.63
N ILE A 177 3.39 32.00 9.52
CA ILE A 177 3.34 31.17 8.32
C ILE A 177 1.94 30.54 8.23
N PRO A 178 1.28 30.54 7.05
CA PRO A 178 0.02 29.83 6.86
C PRO A 178 0.21 28.32 7.08
N THR A 179 -0.73 27.71 7.78
CA THR A 179 -0.80 26.25 7.92
C THR A 179 -1.03 25.61 6.56
N LEU A 180 -0.15 24.68 6.18
CA LEU A 180 -0.21 23.99 4.89
C LEU A 180 -0.18 22.49 5.12
N SER A 181 -1.30 21.83 4.86
CA SER A 181 -1.39 20.37 4.87
C SER A 181 -1.35 19.86 3.43
N LEU A 182 -0.16 19.51 2.94
CA LEU A 182 0.01 18.84 1.65
C LEU A 182 -0.16 17.35 1.87
N ARG A 183 -1.43 16.94 1.92
CA ARG A 183 -1.79 15.52 1.89
C ARG A 183 -2.10 15.14 0.45
N PRO A 184 -1.57 14.02 -0.07
CA PRO A 184 -2.21 13.40 -1.20
C PRO A 184 -3.63 13.03 -0.75
N GLU A 185 -4.64 13.72 -1.29
CA GLU A 185 -6.03 13.27 -1.20
C GLU A 185 -6.02 11.78 -1.52
N PHE A 186 -6.55 10.97 -0.60
CA PHE A 186 -6.41 9.52 -0.71
C PHE A 186 -6.96 9.09 -2.06
N VAL A 187 -6.08 8.58 -2.94
CA VAL A 187 -6.42 8.10 -4.28
C VAL A 187 -7.64 7.19 -4.26
N LEU A 188 -7.78 6.37 -3.21
CA LEU A 188 -8.93 5.49 -3.04
C LEU A 188 -10.27 6.23 -2.94
N SER A 189 -10.32 7.39 -2.28
CA SER A 189 -11.56 8.18 -2.14
C SER A 189 -11.98 8.77 -3.48
N ASP A 190 -11.04 9.37 -4.21
CA ASP A 190 -11.32 9.94 -5.53
C ASP A 190 -11.63 8.85 -6.57
N LEU A 191 -10.94 7.72 -6.50
CA LEU A 191 -11.22 6.54 -7.31
C LEU A 191 -12.64 6.02 -7.03
N TRP A 192 -13.11 6.08 -5.78
CA TRP A 192 -14.48 5.69 -5.40
C TRP A 192 -15.57 6.65 -5.88
N ASN A 193 -15.21 7.86 -6.28
CA ASN A 193 -16.14 8.80 -6.91
C ASN A 193 -16.11 8.75 -8.44
N ASP A 194 -15.01 8.27 -9.04
CA ASP A 194 -14.89 8.12 -10.49
C ASP A 194 -15.38 6.76 -10.98
N ARG A 195 -16.56 6.75 -11.59
CA ARG A 195 -17.19 5.54 -12.13
C ARG A 195 -16.38 4.92 -13.26
N LEU A 196 -15.74 5.72 -14.12
CA LEU A 196 -15.00 5.19 -15.26
C LEU A 196 -13.74 4.48 -14.76
N ALA A 197 -13.04 5.08 -13.79
CA ALA A 197 -11.91 4.46 -13.12
C ALA A 197 -12.29 3.12 -12.49
N GLN A 198 -13.38 3.07 -11.74
CA GLN A 198 -13.88 1.85 -11.12
C GLN A 198 -14.19 0.77 -12.14
N VAL A 199 -14.91 1.11 -13.22
CA VAL A 199 -15.28 0.13 -14.24
C VAL A 199 -14.04 -0.44 -14.90
N LEU A 200 -13.05 0.37 -15.25
CA LEU A 200 -11.81 -0.12 -15.86
C LEU A 200 -11.04 -1.06 -14.92
N VAL A 201 -10.87 -0.64 -13.66
CA VAL A 201 -10.17 -1.43 -12.64
C VAL A 201 -10.90 -2.75 -12.37
N LEU A 202 -12.24 -2.71 -12.25
CA LEU A 202 -13.07 -3.90 -11.98
C LEU A 202 -13.10 -4.86 -13.17
N ILE A 203 -13.21 -4.37 -14.41
CA ILE A 203 -13.13 -5.24 -15.60
C ILE A 203 -11.75 -5.86 -15.70
N GLY A 204 -10.68 -5.07 -15.51
CA GLY A 204 -9.31 -5.56 -15.50
C GLY A 204 -9.08 -6.65 -14.45
N LEU A 205 -9.74 -6.57 -13.30
CA LEU A 205 -9.68 -7.58 -12.24
C LEU A 205 -10.54 -8.81 -12.56
N ALA A 206 -11.72 -8.59 -13.13
CA ALA A 206 -12.67 -9.64 -13.44
C ALA A 206 -12.10 -10.61 -14.49
N LEU A 207 -11.35 -10.12 -15.47
CA LEU A 207 -10.76 -10.96 -16.53
C LEU A 207 -9.84 -12.08 -16.00
N PRO A 208 -8.77 -11.82 -15.23
CA PRO A 208 -7.92 -12.86 -14.68
C PRO A 208 -8.65 -13.72 -13.63
N LEU A 209 -9.58 -13.15 -12.85
CA LEU A 209 -10.35 -13.93 -11.87
C LEU A 209 -11.32 -14.91 -12.53
N THR A 210 -12.06 -14.48 -13.54
CA THR A 210 -12.95 -15.36 -14.30
C THR A 210 -12.16 -16.39 -15.09
N LEU A 211 -10.99 -16.04 -15.62
CA LEU A 211 -10.09 -16.99 -16.27
C LEU A 211 -9.59 -18.05 -15.29
N LEU A 212 -9.23 -17.63 -14.07
CA LEU A 212 -8.82 -18.53 -12.99
C LEU A 212 -9.96 -19.51 -12.64
N GLY A 213 -11.17 -18.99 -12.44
CA GLY A 213 -12.35 -19.81 -12.15
C GLY A 213 -12.68 -20.78 -13.28
N TYR A 214 -12.63 -20.32 -14.53
CA TYR A 214 -12.84 -21.15 -15.71
C TYR A 214 -11.84 -22.30 -15.80
N LEU A 215 -10.54 -22.00 -15.67
CA LEU A 215 -9.49 -23.01 -15.71
C LEU A 215 -9.55 -23.95 -14.50
N ALA A 216 -9.86 -23.45 -13.31
CA ALA A 216 -10.01 -24.30 -12.12
C ALA A 216 -11.11 -25.36 -12.29
N LEU A 217 -12.20 -25.02 -12.99
CA LEU A 217 -13.28 -25.97 -13.31
C LEU A 217 -12.93 -26.89 -14.48
N ARG A 218 -12.13 -26.43 -15.45
CA ARG A 218 -11.77 -27.21 -16.65
C ARG A 218 -10.60 -28.15 -16.44
N VAL A 219 -9.57 -27.75 -15.70
CA VAL A 219 -8.32 -28.52 -15.49
C VAL A 219 -8.55 -29.98 -15.07
N PRO A 220 -9.49 -30.32 -14.17
CA PRO A 220 -9.74 -31.73 -13.80
C PRO A 220 -10.24 -32.61 -14.96
N SER A 221 -10.84 -32.01 -15.99
CA SER A 221 -11.38 -32.71 -17.17
C SER A 221 -10.41 -32.77 -18.35
N LEU A 222 -9.23 -32.13 -18.24
CA LEU A 222 -8.26 -32.07 -19.33
C LEU A 222 -7.36 -33.33 -19.37
N PRO A 223 -6.84 -33.69 -20.57
CA PRO A 223 -5.87 -34.76 -20.72
C PRO A 223 -4.60 -34.53 -19.89
N ILE A 224 -3.83 -35.59 -19.64
CA ILE A 224 -2.58 -35.56 -18.85
C ILE A 224 -1.55 -34.54 -19.37
N ARG A 225 -1.64 -34.19 -20.64
CA ARG A 225 -0.78 -33.22 -21.33
C ARG A 225 -1.65 -32.31 -22.20
N VAL A 226 -1.44 -31.01 -22.06
CA VAL A 226 -2.08 -29.96 -22.87
C VAL A 226 -0.99 -29.10 -23.50
N PRO A 227 -1.21 -28.56 -24.71
CA PRO A 227 -0.25 -27.65 -25.30
C PRO A 227 -0.15 -26.37 -24.46
N PHE A 228 1.08 -25.90 -24.27
CA PHE A 228 1.39 -24.71 -23.50
C PHE A 228 2.47 -23.89 -24.22
N GLY A 229 2.01 -22.92 -25.01
CA GLY A 229 2.87 -22.11 -25.88
C GLY A 229 2.55 -22.34 -27.35
N PHE A 230 3.19 -21.55 -28.21
CA PHE A 230 3.10 -21.68 -29.66
C PHE A 230 4.52 -21.85 -30.21
N ASP A 231 4.70 -22.75 -31.17
CA ASP A 231 5.95 -22.87 -31.91
C ASP A 231 6.13 -21.71 -32.91
N THR A 232 7.26 -21.68 -33.63
CA THR A 232 7.56 -20.65 -34.64
C THR A 232 6.62 -20.67 -35.85
N VAL A 233 5.75 -21.67 -35.95
CA VAL A 233 4.75 -21.85 -37.01
C VAL A 233 3.34 -21.52 -36.48
N GLY A 234 3.19 -21.16 -35.20
CA GLY A 234 1.92 -20.84 -34.56
C GLY A 234 1.13 -22.07 -34.09
N VAL A 235 1.75 -23.25 -34.04
CA VAL A 235 1.12 -24.48 -33.57
C VAL A 235 1.28 -24.61 -32.05
N PRO A 236 0.22 -24.98 -31.32
CA PRO A 236 0.28 -25.16 -29.87
C PRO A 236 1.31 -26.23 -29.43
N SER A 237 2.44 -25.80 -28.89
CA SER A 237 3.58 -26.65 -28.47
C SER A 237 4.52 -25.82 -27.56
N PRO A 238 5.18 -26.40 -26.53
CA PRO A 238 5.25 -27.81 -26.13
C PRO A 238 4.11 -28.28 -25.21
N MET A 239 3.93 -29.60 -25.13
CA MET A 239 2.99 -30.21 -24.20
C MET A 239 3.46 -30.10 -22.74
N ALA A 240 2.59 -29.56 -21.88
CA ALA A 240 2.84 -29.39 -20.46
C ALA A 240 1.70 -29.99 -19.62
N PRO A 241 1.91 -30.18 -18.30
CA PRO A 241 0.83 -30.55 -17.39
C PRO A 241 -0.28 -29.48 -17.41
N PRO A 242 -1.57 -29.86 -17.34
CA PRO A 242 -2.71 -28.94 -17.27
C PRO A 242 -2.60 -27.84 -16.21
N GLY A 243 -1.95 -28.13 -15.08
CA GLY A 243 -1.69 -27.14 -14.04
C GLY A 243 -0.91 -25.92 -14.52
N ARG A 244 -0.09 -26.05 -15.57
CA ARG A 244 0.68 -24.95 -16.15
C ARG A 244 -0.21 -23.88 -16.78
N LEU A 245 -1.42 -24.23 -17.23
CA LEU A 245 -2.41 -23.25 -17.73
C LEU A 245 -2.83 -22.25 -16.64
N LEU A 246 -2.74 -22.62 -15.37
CA LEU A 246 -3.07 -21.71 -14.27
C LEU A 246 -2.01 -20.59 -14.08
N LEU A 247 -0.87 -20.66 -14.77
CA LEU A 247 0.05 -19.54 -14.85
C LEU A 247 -0.51 -18.36 -15.64
N LEU A 248 -1.39 -18.58 -16.64
CA LEU A 248 -1.98 -17.49 -17.42
C LEU A 248 -2.81 -16.53 -16.55
N PRO A 249 -3.80 -16.99 -15.77
CA PRO A 249 -4.54 -16.10 -14.87
C PRO A 249 -3.67 -15.54 -13.74
N MET A 250 -2.65 -16.28 -13.28
CA MET A 250 -1.68 -15.75 -12.31
C MET A 250 -0.92 -14.55 -12.86
N ILE A 251 -0.33 -14.69 -14.05
CA ILE A 251 0.42 -13.61 -14.71
C ILE A 251 -0.52 -12.45 -15.05
N GLY A 252 -1.71 -12.74 -15.59
CA GLY A 252 -2.72 -11.70 -15.85
C GLY A 252 -3.11 -10.93 -14.60
N GLY A 253 -3.29 -11.60 -13.46
CA GLY A 253 -3.54 -10.96 -12.17
C GLY A 253 -2.35 -10.13 -11.67
N LEU A 254 -1.12 -10.61 -11.84
CA LEU A 254 0.09 -9.85 -11.49
C LEU A 254 0.26 -8.60 -12.37
N CYS A 255 0.00 -8.70 -13.68
CA CYS A 255 -0.03 -7.55 -14.59
C CYS A 255 -1.08 -6.55 -14.12
N TRP A 256 -2.31 -7.00 -13.82
CA TRP A 256 -3.34 -6.12 -13.29
C TRP A 256 -2.95 -5.43 -11.98
N ILE A 257 -2.29 -6.13 -11.05
CA ILE A 257 -1.78 -5.51 -9.81
C ILE A 257 -0.75 -4.42 -10.12
N ALA A 258 0.17 -4.68 -11.04
CA ALA A 258 1.19 -3.71 -11.44
C ALA A 258 0.55 -2.49 -12.12
N ASP A 259 -0.35 -2.69 -13.08
CA ASP A 259 -1.08 -1.64 -13.78
C ASP A 259 -1.97 -0.85 -12.83
N PHE A 260 -2.60 -1.50 -11.85
CA PHE A 260 -3.37 -0.85 -10.80
C PHE A 260 -2.49 0.06 -9.96
N ALA A 261 -1.34 -0.43 -9.49
CA ALA A 261 -0.41 0.35 -8.66
C ALA A 261 0.15 1.56 -9.40
N VAL A 262 0.59 1.38 -10.65
CA VAL A 262 1.11 2.47 -11.50
C VAL A 262 0.00 3.45 -11.86
N GLY A 263 -1.17 2.96 -12.29
CA GLY A 263 -2.31 3.81 -12.61
C GLY A 263 -2.80 4.61 -11.40
N ALA A 264 -2.86 4.01 -10.21
CA ALA A 264 -3.20 4.71 -8.98
C ALA A 264 -2.17 5.79 -8.61
N TRP A 265 -0.88 5.55 -8.86
CA TRP A 265 0.16 6.56 -8.65
C TRP A 265 0.04 7.74 -9.62
N LEU A 266 -0.20 7.49 -10.91
CA LEU A 266 -0.43 8.52 -11.94
C LEU A 266 -1.74 9.30 -11.68
N TYR A 267 -2.79 8.62 -11.22
CA TYR A 267 -4.10 9.22 -10.98
C TYR A 267 -4.07 10.34 -9.93
N ARG A 268 -3.06 10.33 -9.05
CA ARG A 268 -2.80 11.41 -8.07
C ARG A 268 -2.57 12.76 -8.73
N GLN A 269 -1.97 12.78 -9.90
CA GLN A 269 -1.70 14.01 -10.62
C GLN A 269 -2.85 14.26 -11.58
N VAL A 270 -3.60 15.35 -11.37
CA VAL A 270 -4.75 15.71 -12.23
C VAL A 270 -4.37 15.74 -13.71
N LYS A 271 -3.14 16.16 -14.03
CA LYS A 271 -2.59 16.20 -15.39
C LYS A 271 -2.33 14.82 -16.01
N GLU A 272 -2.06 13.80 -15.20
CA GLU A 272 -1.68 12.45 -15.64
C GLU A 272 -2.85 11.45 -15.58
N ARG A 273 -4.04 11.87 -15.14
CA ARG A 273 -5.25 11.02 -15.13
C ARG A 273 -5.54 10.30 -16.45
N PRO A 274 -5.36 10.91 -17.64
CA PRO A 274 -5.50 10.19 -18.91
C PRO A 274 -4.55 8.99 -19.04
N LEU A 275 -3.32 9.10 -18.53
CA LEU A 275 -2.34 8.00 -18.53
C LEU A 275 -2.74 6.89 -17.54
N ALA A 276 -3.33 7.25 -16.39
CA ALA A 276 -3.89 6.27 -15.46
C ALA A 276 -5.00 5.43 -16.12
N TYR A 277 -5.90 6.07 -16.86
CA TYR A 277 -6.94 5.37 -17.63
C TYR A 277 -6.36 4.47 -18.73
N ALA A 278 -5.32 4.94 -19.44
CA ALA A 278 -4.64 4.14 -20.43
C ALA A 278 -3.98 2.90 -19.81
N MET A 279 -3.35 3.02 -18.63
CA MET A 279 -2.78 1.89 -17.89
C MET A 279 -3.85 0.86 -17.50
N TRP A 280 -4.97 1.29 -16.93
CA TRP A 280 -6.05 0.35 -16.59
C TRP A 280 -6.72 -0.25 -17.82
N GLY A 281 -6.82 0.49 -18.93
CA GLY A 281 -7.24 -0.04 -20.22
C GLY A 281 -6.29 -1.10 -20.77
N CYS A 282 -4.97 -0.91 -20.62
CA CYS A 282 -3.96 -1.89 -20.99
C CYS A 282 -4.16 -3.21 -20.24
N ALA A 283 -4.45 -3.16 -18.94
CA ALA A 283 -4.75 -4.35 -18.14
C ALA A 283 -5.93 -5.17 -18.71
N ILE A 284 -6.96 -4.49 -19.23
CA ILE A 284 -8.12 -5.15 -19.88
C ILE A 284 -7.68 -5.84 -21.17
N VAL A 285 -6.88 -5.16 -22.00
CA VAL A 285 -6.38 -5.74 -23.25
C VAL A 285 -5.52 -6.98 -22.97
N VAL A 286 -4.60 -6.89 -22.02
CA VAL A 286 -3.75 -8.01 -21.59
C VAL A 286 -4.60 -9.16 -21.05
N GLY A 287 -5.60 -8.89 -20.22
CA GLY A 287 -6.54 -9.90 -19.72
C GLY A 287 -7.33 -10.57 -20.86
N GLY A 288 -7.78 -9.79 -21.84
CA GLY A 288 -8.47 -10.29 -23.03
C GLY A 288 -7.56 -11.18 -23.91
N LEU A 289 -6.30 -10.79 -24.08
CA LEU A 289 -5.30 -11.59 -24.81
C LEU A 289 -5.06 -12.94 -24.11
N PHE A 290 -4.96 -12.96 -22.78
CA PHE A 290 -4.81 -14.23 -22.04
C PHE A 290 -6.04 -15.12 -22.14
N TRP A 291 -7.25 -14.55 -22.15
CA TRP A 291 -8.48 -15.28 -22.46
C TRP A 291 -8.45 -15.89 -23.85
N GLY A 292 -8.15 -15.10 -24.88
CA GLY A 292 -8.04 -15.56 -26.26
C GLY A 292 -7.01 -16.68 -26.43
N ALA A 293 -5.81 -16.50 -25.85
CA ALA A 293 -4.76 -17.51 -25.84
C ALA A 293 -5.22 -18.81 -25.17
N THR A 294 -5.93 -18.72 -24.04
CA THR A 294 -6.46 -19.90 -23.34
C THR A 294 -7.48 -20.66 -24.18
N LEU A 295 -8.42 -19.95 -24.82
CA LEU A 295 -9.43 -20.59 -25.68
C LEU A 295 -8.77 -21.27 -26.88
N GLN A 296 -7.81 -20.62 -27.55
CA GLN A 296 -7.08 -21.19 -28.67
C GLN A 296 -6.27 -22.43 -28.27
N LEU A 297 -5.63 -22.41 -27.09
CA LEU A 297 -4.93 -23.59 -26.56
C LEU A 297 -5.89 -24.75 -26.28
N LEU A 298 -7.09 -24.46 -25.76
CA LEU A 298 -8.07 -25.50 -25.44
C LEU A 298 -8.82 -26.06 -26.66
N GLU A 299 -8.99 -25.28 -27.73
CA GLU A 299 -9.56 -25.78 -29.00
C GLU A 299 -8.65 -26.82 -29.68
N SER A 300 -7.35 -26.81 -29.35
CA SER A 300 -6.37 -27.75 -29.91
C SER A 300 -6.22 -29.07 -29.13
N VAL A 301 -7.05 -29.27 -28.10
CA VAL A 301 -7.06 -30.45 -27.21
C VAL A 301 -8.29 -31.31 -27.48
#